data_AF-A0A4D4MF41-F1
#
_entry.id   AF-A0A4D4MF41-F1
#
_cell.length_a   1.000
_cell.length_b   1.000
_cell.length_c   1.000
_cell.angle_alpha   90.00
_cell.angle_beta   90.00
_cell.angle_gamma   90.00
#
_symmetry.space_group_name_H-M   'P 1'
#
loop_
_entity.id
_entity.type
_entity.pdbx_description
1 polymer ?
#
loop_
_entity_poly.entity_id
_entity_poly.type
_entity_poly.pdbx_seq_one_letter_code
_entity_poly.pdbx_strand_id
1 'polypeptide(L)'
;MQKTALVPYAHLPRAHHAHHVLTSTVDVFGTAHWLLADRAPQPGGDVLPFDALVVSVHPGGDVELTELSAVRARWPHLDRLPDGGFVVAASRARRYEDADQVQVFDALGREASSFSVGDAIEHLLVDEAGHIWVGHFDENPAGIRRWSPTGHIYWTSDGASIPGLFDCYALNVSGTTAWACTYTDFPLVEIRPDRPVRVWPNQVRGAKAVAIHGERVAFYGGYGEWPRPSSGARAPARPRRCSSSPGLRGLASSHPGLASSQSWCSRSGTSQTMRKASI
;
A
#
# COMPACT_ATOMS: atom_id res chain seq x y z
N MET A 1 3.10 -25.08 8.29
CA MET A 1 3.62 -23.78 7.83
C MET A 1 4.82 -23.42 8.69
N GLN A 2 6.00 -23.23 8.08
CA GLN A 2 7.22 -22.89 8.81
C GLN A 2 7.22 -21.39 9.12
N LYS A 3 7.45 -21.02 10.38
CA LYS A 3 7.59 -19.61 10.79
C LYS A 3 9.08 -19.27 10.78
N THR A 4 9.46 -18.24 10.01
CA THR A 4 10.84 -17.76 9.91
C THR A 4 10.93 -16.37 10.55
N ALA A 5 11.95 -16.14 11.37
CA ALA A 5 12.20 -14.83 11.95
C ALA A 5 12.67 -13.84 10.86
N LEU A 6 12.12 -12.62 10.85
CA LEU A 6 12.53 -11.60 9.89
C LEU A 6 13.82 -10.90 10.30
N VAL A 7 14.72 -10.70 9.34
CA VAL A 7 15.86 -9.81 9.46
C VAL A 7 15.57 -8.46 8.80
N PRO A 8 16.17 -7.35 9.29
CA PRO A 8 16.14 -6.08 8.57
C PRO A 8 16.67 -6.26 7.14
N TYR A 9 15.92 -5.76 6.16
CA TYR A 9 16.31 -5.68 4.75
C TYR A 9 17.23 -4.49 4.49
N ALA A 10 16.85 -3.32 5.01
CA ALA A 10 17.58 -2.08 4.84
C ALA A 10 17.33 -1.14 6.03
N HIS A 11 18.28 -0.23 6.25
CA HIS A 11 18.25 0.76 7.33
C HIS A 11 18.28 2.16 6.75
N LEU A 12 17.45 3.06 7.32
CA LEU A 12 17.58 4.48 7.02
C LEU A 12 18.94 4.96 7.56
N PRO A 13 19.79 5.63 6.74
CA PRO A 13 21.07 6.13 7.21
C PRO A 13 20.91 7.09 8.40
N ARG A 14 21.83 6.99 9.37
CA ARG A 14 21.74 7.72 10.66
C ARG A 14 21.62 9.23 10.50
N ALA A 15 22.21 9.79 9.45
CA ALA A 15 22.15 11.22 9.15
C ALA A 15 20.70 11.74 9.00
N HIS A 16 19.75 10.87 8.63
CA HIS A 16 18.36 11.25 8.37
C HIS A 16 17.41 10.92 9.53
N HIS A 17 17.91 10.40 10.65
CA HIS A 17 17.08 9.96 11.79
C HIS A 17 16.33 11.08 12.50
N ALA A 18 16.74 12.33 12.29
CA ALA A 18 16.06 13.51 12.83
C ALA A 18 14.76 13.84 12.09
N HIS A 19 14.58 13.35 10.86
CA HIS A 19 13.38 13.60 10.07
C HIS A 19 12.27 12.62 10.44
N HIS A 20 11.03 13.04 10.20
CA HIS A 20 9.87 12.19 10.34
C HIS A 20 9.68 11.31 9.10
N VAL A 21 9.67 9.99 9.28
CA VAL A 21 9.35 9.05 8.22
C VAL A 21 7.83 9.05 7.96
N LEU A 22 7.42 9.51 6.79
CA LEU A 22 6.01 9.49 6.36
C LEU A 22 5.59 8.11 5.87
N THR A 23 6.43 7.49 5.05
CA THR A 23 6.20 6.16 4.49
C THR A 23 7.51 5.55 3.99
N SER A 24 7.48 4.26 3.66
CA SER A 24 8.61 3.55 3.08
C SER A 24 8.16 2.43 2.17
N THR A 25 8.96 2.12 1.15
CA THR A 25 8.71 1.01 0.23
C THR A 25 10.02 0.35 -0.20
N VAL A 26 9.91 -0.79 -0.87
CA VAL A 26 11.00 -1.38 -1.65
C VAL A 26 10.49 -1.51 -3.07
N ASP A 27 11.18 -0.88 -4.02
CA ASP A 27 10.78 -0.92 -5.43
C ASP A 27 10.96 -2.33 -6.03
N VAL A 28 10.48 -2.52 -7.26
CA VAL A 28 10.59 -3.80 -7.98
C VAL A 28 12.05 -4.23 -8.22
N PHE A 29 13.01 -3.31 -8.15
CA PHE A 29 14.45 -3.56 -8.32
C PHE A 29 15.17 -3.86 -6.99
N GLY A 30 14.47 -3.76 -5.85
CA GLY A 30 15.03 -3.99 -4.52
C GLY A 30 15.66 -2.76 -3.86
N THR A 31 15.49 -1.56 -4.42
CA THR A 31 15.92 -0.33 -3.75
C THR A 31 14.95 0.02 -2.64
N ALA A 32 15.47 0.31 -1.46
CA ALA A 32 14.69 0.69 -0.30
C ALA A 32 14.50 2.21 -0.27
N HIS A 33 13.26 2.68 -0.18
CA HIS A 33 12.92 4.10 -0.19
C HIS A 33 12.23 4.53 1.11
N TRP A 34 12.58 5.71 1.61
CA TRP A 34 11.88 6.39 2.70
C TRP A 34 11.50 7.78 2.25
N LEU A 35 10.22 8.13 2.39
CA LEU A 35 9.76 9.51 2.26
C LEU A 35 9.80 10.17 3.63
N LEU A 36 10.53 11.27 3.73
CA LEU A 36 10.79 11.99 4.95
C LEU A 36 10.23 13.41 4.88
N ALA A 37 9.77 13.93 6.01
CA ALA A 37 9.44 15.33 6.20
C ALA A 37 10.03 15.85 7.51
N ASP A 38 10.15 17.16 7.64
CA ASP A 38 10.67 17.78 8.87
C ASP A 38 9.82 17.47 10.10
N ARG A 39 8.50 17.30 9.92
CA ARG A 39 7.55 17.13 11.01
C ARG A 39 6.46 16.13 10.66
N ALA A 40 5.87 15.54 11.71
CA ALA A 40 4.72 14.68 11.57
C ALA A 40 3.46 15.46 11.11
N PRO A 41 2.61 14.88 10.24
CA PRO A 41 1.36 15.50 9.84
C PRO A 41 0.37 15.64 11.02
N GLN A 42 -0.14 16.84 11.29
CA GLN A 42 -1.04 17.10 12.43
C GLN A 42 -2.52 16.79 12.13
N PRO A 43 -3.25 16.00 12.96
CA PRO A 43 -4.71 15.71 12.83
C PRO A 43 -5.58 16.95 12.59
N GLY A 44 -6.58 16.86 11.70
CA GLY A 44 -7.74 17.78 11.73
C GLY A 44 -7.72 19.06 10.89
N GLY A 45 -6.83 19.23 9.90
CA GLY A 45 -6.88 20.34 8.94
C GLY A 45 -6.42 19.94 7.53
N ASP A 46 -6.67 20.83 6.56
CA ASP A 46 -6.08 20.74 5.23
C ASP A 46 -4.56 20.83 5.34
N VAL A 47 -3.87 19.90 4.69
CA VAL A 47 -2.40 19.96 4.60
C VAL A 47 -2.06 20.82 3.40
N LEU A 48 -1.36 21.93 3.68
CA LEU A 48 -0.68 22.71 2.65
C LEU A 48 0.39 21.84 1.99
N PRO A 49 0.64 22.01 0.68
CA PRO A 49 1.76 21.35 0.03
C PRO A 49 3.06 21.59 0.80
N PHE A 50 3.90 20.56 0.90
CA PHE A 50 5.16 20.61 1.64
C PHE A 50 6.27 19.93 0.85
N ASP A 51 7.51 20.32 1.13
CA ASP A 51 8.67 19.65 0.54
C ASP A 51 9.04 18.42 1.36
N ALA A 52 9.45 17.35 0.67
CA ALA A 52 9.79 16.07 1.27
C ALA A 52 11.11 15.56 0.72
N LEU A 53 11.83 14.75 1.51
CA LEU A 53 13.07 14.12 1.08
C LEU A 53 12.83 12.62 0.89
N VAL A 54 13.13 12.10 -0.29
CA VAL A 54 13.26 10.67 -0.53
C VAL A 54 14.71 10.27 -0.29
N VAL A 55 14.91 9.30 0.60
CA VAL A 55 16.19 8.61 0.77
C VAL A 55 16.06 7.22 0.15
N SER A 56 16.90 6.93 -0.84
CA SER A 56 16.95 5.66 -1.55
C SER A 56 18.23 4.93 -1.19
N VAL A 57 18.13 3.68 -0.73
CA VAL A 57 19.28 2.81 -0.40
C VAL A 57 19.24 1.59 -1.29
N HIS A 58 20.22 1.49 -2.19
CA HIS A 58 20.35 0.39 -3.12
C HIS A 58 20.86 -0.88 -2.43
N PRO A 59 20.62 -2.08 -2.99
CA PRO A 59 21.15 -3.34 -2.44
C PRO A 59 22.68 -3.35 -2.26
N GLY A 60 23.42 -2.59 -3.07
CA GLY A 60 24.87 -2.41 -2.95
C GLY A 60 25.32 -1.50 -1.80
N GLY A 61 24.38 -0.81 -1.13
CA GLY A 61 24.65 0.13 -0.05
C GLY A 61 24.75 1.60 -0.49
N ASP A 62 24.72 1.87 -1.80
CA ASP A 62 24.71 3.24 -2.34
C ASP A 62 23.44 3.98 -1.90
N VAL A 63 23.61 5.26 -1.59
CA VAL A 63 22.54 6.13 -1.10
C VAL A 63 22.31 7.28 -2.08
N GLU A 64 21.06 7.46 -2.47
CA GLU A 64 20.59 8.55 -3.33
C GLU A 64 19.56 9.39 -2.57
N LEU A 65 19.60 10.71 -2.78
CA LEU A 65 18.72 11.68 -2.16
C LEU A 65 17.96 12.46 -3.24
N THR A 66 16.63 12.55 -3.10
CA THR A 66 15.78 13.33 -4.01
C THR A 66 14.82 14.19 -3.20
N GLU A 67 14.86 15.50 -3.40
CA GLU A 67 13.88 16.42 -2.80
C GLU A 67 12.64 16.50 -3.68
N LEU A 68 11.47 16.17 -3.16
CA LEU A 68 10.18 16.32 -3.83
C LEU A 68 9.54 17.64 -3.39
N SER A 69 9.23 18.51 -4.34
CA SER A 69 8.59 19.79 -4.04
C SER A 69 7.06 19.68 -3.98
N ALA A 70 6.42 20.42 -3.09
CA ALA A 70 4.96 20.57 -3.07
C ALA A 70 4.14 19.25 -3.01
N VAL A 71 4.59 18.29 -2.21
CA VAL A 71 3.84 17.07 -1.89
C VAL A 71 2.53 17.42 -1.19
N ARG A 72 1.42 16.89 -1.71
CA ARG A 72 0.05 17.10 -1.18
C ARG A 72 -0.43 15.93 -0.32
N ALA A 73 0.17 14.76 -0.51
CA ALA A 73 -0.26 13.53 0.15
C ALA A 73 0.16 13.50 1.63
N ARG A 74 -0.84 13.52 2.50
CA ARG A 74 -0.66 13.60 3.96
C ARG A 74 -0.22 12.29 4.62
N TRP A 75 -0.79 11.18 4.16
CA TRP A 75 -0.43 9.82 4.58
C TRP A 75 -0.08 9.04 3.32
N PRO A 76 1.12 9.29 2.77
CA PRO A 76 1.43 8.88 1.42
C PRO A 76 1.71 7.38 1.31
N HIS A 77 1.29 6.80 0.21
CA HIS A 77 1.99 5.72 -0.45
C HIS A 77 3.10 6.32 -1.33
N LEU A 78 4.19 5.58 -1.50
CA LEU A 78 5.35 5.96 -2.32
C LEU A 78 5.78 4.74 -3.13
N ASP A 79 6.13 4.94 -4.40
CA ASP A 79 7.00 4.01 -5.13
C ASP A 79 7.83 4.72 -6.21
N ARG A 80 8.87 4.03 -6.71
CA ARG A 80 9.83 4.58 -7.69
C ARG A 80 9.49 4.15 -9.11
N LEU A 81 9.62 5.09 -10.05
CA LEU A 81 9.52 4.84 -11.49
C LEU A 81 10.88 4.42 -12.07
N PRO A 82 10.91 3.61 -13.15
CA PRO A 82 12.17 3.18 -13.79
C PRO A 82 13.04 4.31 -14.35
N ASP A 83 12.45 5.47 -14.63
CA ASP A 83 13.15 6.67 -15.10
C ASP A 83 13.80 7.49 -13.97
N GLY A 84 13.72 7.01 -12.72
CA GLY A 84 14.24 7.68 -11.55
C GLY A 84 13.24 8.59 -10.84
N GLY A 85 12.06 8.81 -11.42
CA GLY A 85 10.96 9.56 -10.80
C GLY A 85 10.26 8.80 -9.67
N PHE A 86 9.25 9.43 -9.08
CA PHE A 86 8.49 8.87 -7.95
C PHE A 86 6.99 9.06 -8.12
N VAL A 87 6.22 8.12 -7.61
CA VAL A 87 4.76 8.23 -7.49
C VAL A 87 4.42 8.35 -6.01
N VAL A 88 3.70 9.39 -5.65
CA VAL A 88 3.22 9.63 -4.29
C VAL A 88 1.71 9.74 -4.30
N ALA A 89 1.01 8.99 -3.45
CA ALA A 89 -0.44 9.03 -3.41
C ALA A 89 -1.02 9.10 -2.00
N ALA A 90 -2.08 9.88 -1.79
CA ALA A 90 -2.87 9.78 -0.57
C ALA A 90 -3.89 8.65 -0.67
N SER A 91 -4.11 7.90 0.42
CA SER A 91 -5.13 6.84 0.45
C SER A 91 -6.55 7.35 0.19
N ARG A 92 -6.79 8.63 0.47
CA ARG A 92 -8.10 9.27 0.38
C ARG A 92 -8.14 10.35 -0.69
N ALA A 93 -9.15 10.29 -1.55
CA ALA A 93 -9.54 11.42 -2.39
C ALA A 93 -10.29 12.47 -1.53
N ARG A 94 -9.95 13.75 -1.66
CA ARG A 94 -10.68 14.79 -0.91
C ARG A 94 -12.10 14.92 -1.48
N ARG A 95 -13.10 14.97 -0.60
CA ARG A 95 -14.54 14.86 -0.95
C ARG A 95 -15.11 15.94 -1.88
N TYR A 96 -14.38 17.02 -2.15
CA TYR A 96 -14.94 18.21 -2.80
C TYR A 96 -14.20 18.65 -4.06
N GLU A 97 -13.12 17.96 -4.42
CA GLU A 97 -12.28 18.31 -5.56
C GLU A 97 -11.83 16.99 -6.20
N ASP A 98 -11.78 16.92 -7.53
CA ASP A 98 -10.96 15.93 -8.25
C ASP A 98 -9.50 16.19 -7.84
N ALA A 99 -9.15 15.78 -6.62
CA ALA A 99 -8.02 16.33 -5.87
C ALA A 99 -6.69 15.72 -6.30
N ASP A 100 -6.67 15.05 -7.45
CA ASP A 100 -5.55 14.32 -8.03
C ASP A 100 -4.64 13.75 -6.96
N GLN A 101 -5.18 12.78 -6.21
CA GLN A 101 -4.53 12.25 -5.03
C GLN A 101 -3.22 11.55 -5.35
N VAL A 102 -2.95 11.23 -6.61
CA VAL A 102 -1.69 10.71 -7.12
C VAL A 102 -0.91 11.86 -7.75
N GLN A 103 0.31 12.08 -7.26
CA GLN A 103 1.31 12.95 -7.86
C GLN A 103 2.44 12.09 -8.42
N VAL A 104 2.85 12.38 -9.65
CA VAL A 104 4.03 11.80 -10.27
C VAL A 104 5.11 12.86 -10.37
N PHE A 105 6.29 12.54 -9.87
CA PHE A 105 7.47 13.40 -9.83
C PHE A 105 8.51 12.89 -10.82
N ASP A 106 9.17 13.81 -11.50
CA ASP A 106 10.36 13.50 -12.30
C ASP A 106 11.56 13.17 -11.39
N ALA A 107 12.68 12.74 -11.99
CA ALA A 107 13.90 12.42 -11.26
C ALA A 107 14.55 13.63 -10.54
N LEU A 108 14.12 14.85 -10.86
CA LEU A 108 14.53 16.09 -10.18
C LEU A 108 13.55 16.48 -9.06
N GLY A 109 12.53 15.65 -8.80
CA GLY A 109 11.55 15.85 -7.74
C GLY A 109 10.51 16.93 -8.03
N ARG A 110 10.29 17.27 -9.30
CA ARG A 110 9.24 18.19 -9.74
C ARG A 110 8.03 17.42 -10.20
N GLU A 111 6.84 17.90 -9.88
CA GLU A 111 5.60 17.27 -10.34
C GLU A 111 5.50 17.32 -11.87
N ALA A 112 5.37 16.14 -12.48
CA ALA A 112 5.20 15.96 -13.92
C ALA A 112 3.72 15.76 -14.30
N SER A 113 2.96 15.09 -13.44
CA SER A 113 1.52 14.86 -13.64
C SER A 113 0.81 14.61 -12.31
N SER A 114 -0.51 14.79 -12.32
CA SER A 114 -1.38 14.41 -11.24
C SER A 114 -2.69 13.84 -11.79
N PHE A 115 -3.27 12.88 -11.08
CA PHE A 115 -4.54 12.26 -11.45
C PHE A 115 -5.20 11.54 -10.28
N SER A 116 -6.43 11.08 -10.51
CA SER A 116 -7.21 10.30 -9.55
C SER A 116 -7.37 8.84 -9.98
N VAL A 117 -7.21 7.91 -9.03
CA VAL A 117 -7.33 6.45 -9.27
C VAL A 117 -8.53 5.80 -8.56
N GLY A 118 -9.34 6.61 -7.88
CA GLY A 118 -10.39 6.17 -6.95
C GLY A 118 -10.03 6.42 -5.49
N ASP A 119 -11.05 6.57 -4.64
CA ASP A 119 -10.87 6.69 -3.18
C ASP A 119 -10.44 5.34 -2.56
N ALA A 120 -10.02 5.34 -1.30
CA ALA A 120 -9.73 4.12 -0.55
C ALA A 120 -8.60 3.25 -1.15
N ILE A 121 -7.48 3.89 -1.52
CA ILE A 121 -6.26 3.17 -1.91
C ILE A 121 -5.70 2.45 -0.67
N GLU A 122 -5.51 1.14 -0.78
CA GLU A 122 -4.87 0.30 0.24
C GLU A 122 -3.41 0.03 -0.12
N HIS A 123 -3.13 -0.23 -1.40
CA HIS A 123 -1.78 -0.51 -1.91
C HIS A 123 -1.52 0.27 -3.20
N LEU A 124 -0.29 0.77 -3.35
CA LEU A 124 0.24 1.37 -4.57
C LEU A 124 1.66 0.86 -4.78
N LEU A 125 1.91 0.29 -5.95
CA LEU A 125 3.22 -0.24 -6.35
C LEU A 125 3.47 0.03 -7.83
N VAL A 126 4.73 0.19 -8.22
CA VAL A 126 5.17 0.39 -9.61
C VAL A 126 5.83 -0.89 -10.13
N ASP A 127 5.47 -1.27 -11.34
CA ASP A 127 6.07 -2.42 -12.04
C ASP A 127 7.33 -2.04 -12.84
N GLU A 128 8.08 -3.03 -13.31
CA GLU A 128 9.35 -2.78 -14.03
C GLU A 128 9.19 -1.97 -15.33
N ALA A 129 7.97 -1.93 -15.88
CA ALA A 129 7.63 -1.14 -17.07
C ALA A 129 7.13 0.27 -16.71
N GLY A 130 7.09 0.63 -15.42
CA GLY A 130 6.61 1.92 -14.93
C GLY A 130 5.10 2.01 -14.82
N HIS A 131 4.36 0.90 -14.89
CA HIS A 131 2.92 0.94 -14.64
C HIS A 131 2.62 0.94 -13.15
N ILE A 132 1.60 1.69 -12.77
CA ILE A 132 1.18 1.86 -11.38
C ILE A 132 0.03 0.89 -11.09
N TRP A 133 0.27 -0.06 -10.19
CA TRP A 133 -0.73 -0.98 -9.67
C TRP A 133 -1.35 -0.40 -8.40
N VAL A 134 -2.68 -0.31 -8.38
CA VAL A 134 -3.45 0.23 -7.27
C VAL A 134 -4.46 -0.82 -6.81
N GLY A 135 -4.40 -1.18 -5.54
CA GLY A 135 -5.39 -2.01 -4.86
C GLY A 135 -6.22 -1.17 -3.91
N HIS A 136 -7.54 -1.36 -3.91
CA HIS A 136 -8.47 -0.64 -3.05
C HIS A 136 -9.02 -1.52 -1.92
N PHE A 137 -9.37 -0.91 -0.79
CA PHE A 137 -10.09 -1.57 0.31
C PHE A 137 -11.61 -1.41 0.20
N ASP A 138 -12.36 -2.00 1.14
CA ASP A 138 -13.81 -2.23 1.09
C ASP A 138 -14.72 -0.99 0.96
N GLU A 139 -14.15 0.21 1.01
CA GLU A 139 -14.84 1.46 0.72
C GLU A 139 -14.83 1.87 -0.76
N ASN A 140 -14.13 1.14 -1.63
CA ASN A 140 -14.16 1.36 -3.09
C ASN A 140 -14.23 0.04 -3.88
N PRO A 141 -15.31 -0.19 -4.66
CA PRO A 141 -15.48 -1.42 -5.43
C PRO A 141 -14.57 -1.51 -6.67
N ALA A 142 -13.69 -0.53 -6.93
CA ALA A 142 -12.77 -0.51 -8.06
C ALA A 142 -11.79 -1.69 -8.09
N GLY A 143 -11.57 -2.37 -6.95
CA GLY A 143 -10.72 -3.56 -6.85
C GLY A 143 -9.25 -3.25 -7.14
N ILE A 144 -8.66 -3.97 -8.09
CA ILE A 144 -7.26 -3.79 -8.50
C ILE A 144 -7.23 -3.21 -9.91
N ARG A 145 -6.40 -2.19 -10.13
CA ARG A 145 -6.25 -1.54 -11.42
C ARG A 145 -4.79 -1.26 -11.73
N ARG A 146 -4.44 -1.24 -13.01
CA ARG A 146 -3.14 -0.85 -13.53
C ARG A 146 -3.26 0.42 -14.35
N TRP A 147 -2.40 1.39 -14.08
CA TRP A 147 -2.41 2.72 -14.67
C TRP A 147 -1.08 3.06 -15.33
N SER A 148 -1.11 3.97 -16.30
CA SER A 148 0.09 4.68 -16.75
C SER A 148 0.50 5.75 -15.72
N PRO A 149 1.76 6.22 -15.76
CA PRO A 149 2.20 7.42 -15.02
C PRO A 149 1.46 8.71 -15.40
N THR A 150 0.64 8.68 -16.44
CA THR A 150 -0.16 9.82 -16.92
C THR A 150 -1.65 9.67 -16.62
N GLY A 151 -2.04 8.65 -15.85
CA GLY A 151 -3.43 8.43 -15.43
C GLY A 151 -4.30 7.65 -16.42
N HIS A 152 -3.72 7.03 -17.44
CA HIS A 152 -4.46 6.16 -18.36
C HIS A 152 -4.63 4.75 -17.77
N ILE A 153 -5.85 4.20 -17.79
CA ILE A 153 -6.10 2.83 -17.31
C ILE A 153 -5.61 1.81 -18.34
N TYR A 154 -4.69 0.95 -17.95
CA TYR A 154 -4.23 -0.17 -18.77
C TYR A 154 -4.93 -1.49 -18.47
N TRP A 155 -5.46 -1.67 -17.27
CA TRP A 155 -6.15 -2.89 -16.87
C TRP A 155 -7.04 -2.65 -15.66
N THR A 156 -8.19 -3.31 -15.60
CA THR A 156 -9.06 -3.36 -14.41
C THR A 156 -9.39 -4.79 -14.05
N SER A 157 -9.65 -5.03 -12.78
CA SER A 157 -10.17 -6.31 -12.29
C SER A 157 -11.63 -6.59 -12.67
N ASP A 158 -12.30 -5.65 -13.34
CA ASP A 158 -13.69 -5.80 -13.74
C ASP A 158 -13.80 -6.95 -14.75
N GLY A 159 -14.64 -7.94 -14.43
CA GLY A 159 -14.80 -9.14 -15.27
C GLY A 159 -13.68 -10.17 -15.14
N ALA A 160 -12.61 -9.91 -14.38
CA ALA A 160 -11.49 -10.84 -14.18
C ALA A 160 -11.82 -12.04 -13.25
N SER A 161 -13.08 -12.16 -12.81
CA SER A 161 -13.60 -13.24 -11.95
C SER A 161 -12.73 -13.52 -10.71
N ILE A 162 -12.24 -12.46 -10.06
CA ILE A 162 -11.44 -12.54 -8.84
C ILE A 162 -12.38 -12.71 -7.63
N PRO A 163 -12.32 -13.85 -6.90
CA PRO A 163 -13.19 -14.06 -5.76
C PRO A 163 -12.95 -13.04 -4.64
N GLY A 164 -14.03 -12.45 -4.16
CA GLY A 164 -14.06 -11.59 -2.99
C GLY A 164 -13.15 -10.35 -3.05
N LEU A 165 -12.91 -9.82 -4.26
CA LEU A 165 -12.27 -8.52 -4.47
C LEU A 165 -13.13 -7.34 -4.00
N PHE A 166 -13.58 -7.40 -2.76
CA PHE A 166 -14.10 -6.29 -1.98
C PHE A 166 -12.96 -5.56 -1.30
N ASP A 167 -11.90 -6.27 -0.92
CA ASP A 167 -10.75 -5.71 -0.20
C ASP A 167 -9.45 -6.36 -0.69
N CYS A 168 -8.53 -5.53 -1.16
CA CYS A 168 -7.17 -5.92 -1.54
C CYS A 168 -6.28 -5.96 -0.29
N TYR A 169 -6.40 -7.04 0.48
CA TYR A 169 -5.67 -7.22 1.76
C TYR A 169 -4.15 -7.13 1.63
N ALA A 170 -3.61 -7.69 0.54
CA ALA A 170 -2.19 -7.60 0.23
C ALA A 170 -2.00 -7.48 -1.28
N LEU A 171 -1.01 -6.69 -1.68
CA LEU A 171 -0.57 -6.57 -3.07
C LEU A 171 0.97 -6.60 -3.12
N ASN A 172 1.52 -7.22 -4.15
CA ASN A 172 2.92 -7.10 -4.54
C ASN A 172 3.05 -7.17 -6.06
N VAL A 173 4.17 -6.70 -6.60
CA VAL A 173 4.51 -6.74 -8.02
C VAL A 173 5.85 -7.46 -8.20
N SER A 174 5.92 -8.38 -9.15
CA SER A 174 7.13 -9.08 -9.55
C SER A 174 7.30 -8.97 -11.06
N GLY A 175 8.31 -8.22 -11.51
CA GLY A 175 8.43 -7.78 -12.90
C GLY A 175 7.21 -6.93 -13.28
N THR A 176 6.41 -7.39 -14.25
CA THR A 176 5.11 -6.79 -14.64
C THR A 176 3.88 -7.53 -14.10
N THR A 177 4.06 -8.56 -13.27
CA THR A 177 2.96 -9.38 -12.74
C THR A 177 2.55 -8.91 -11.35
N ALA A 178 1.27 -8.61 -11.15
CA ALA A 178 0.73 -8.30 -9.83
C ALA A 178 0.25 -9.57 -9.12
N TRP A 179 0.51 -9.63 -7.81
CA TRP A 179 0.10 -10.71 -6.93
C TRP A 179 -0.70 -10.13 -5.78
N ALA A 180 -1.91 -10.63 -5.57
CA ALA A 180 -2.79 -10.13 -4.54
C ALA A 180 -3.28 -11.24 -3.61
N CYS A 181 -3.63 -10.84 -2.39
CA CYS A 181 -4.46 -11.62 -1.47
C CYS A 181 -5.75 -10.84 -1.27
N THR A 182 -6.89 -11.44 -1.63
CA THR A 182 -8.20 -10.74 -1.59
C THR A 182 -9.06 -11.27 -0.46
N TYR A 183 -9.99 -10.46 0.04
CA TYR A 183 -11.07 -10.97 0.89
C TYR A 183 -11.98 -11.92 0.06
N THR A 184 -12.98 -12.64 0.57
CA THR A 184 -13.22 -13.14 1.93
C THR A 184 -12.33 -14.33 2.29
N ASP A 185 -11.97 -15.15 1.30
CA ASP A 185 -11.35 -16.46 1.51
C ASP A 185 -9.82 -16.40 1.47
N PHE A 186 -9.24 -15.21 1.29
CA PHE A 186 -7.79 -14.98 1.24
C PHE A 186 -7.08 -15.81 0.17
N PRO A 187 -7.64 -15.95 -1.06
CA PRO A 187 -6.92 -16.64 -2.12
C PRO A 187 -5.69 -15.83 -2.53
N LEU A 188 -4.68 -16.54 -3.01
CA LEU A 188 -3.60 -15.94 -3.76
C LEU A 188 -4.06 -15.74 -5.21
N VAL A 189 -3.86 -14.54 -5.74
CA VAL A 189 -4.29 -14.15 -7.08
C VAL A 189 -3.09 -13.65 -7.87
N GLU A 190 -2.83 -14.25 -9.03
CA GLU A 190 -1.80 -13.81 -9.98
C GLU A 190 -2.48 -13.12 -11.16
N ILE A 191 -2.12 -11.85 -11.38
CA ILE A 191 -2.70 -10.98 -12.39
C ILE A 191 -1.63 -10.67 -13.43
N ARG A 192 -1.83 -11.21 -14.64
CA ARG A 192 -1.10 -10.85 -15.85
C ARG A 192 -2.09 -10.26 -16.84
N PRO A 193 -2.00 -8.97 -17.21
CA PRO A 193 -3.03 -8.31 -18.00
C PRO A 193 -3.35 -8.94 -19.36
N ASP A 194 -2.41 -9.70 -19.94
CA ASP A 194 -2.55 -10.44 -21.20
C ASP A 194 -3.10 -11.87 -21.03
N ARG A 195 -3.42 -12.31 -19.80
CA ARG A 195 -3.84 -13.69 -19.51
C ARG A 195 -5.01 -13.74 -18.54
N PRO A 196 -5.78 -14.85 -18.55
CA PRO A 196 -6.74 -15.11 -17.49
C PRO A 196 -6.06 -15.10 -16.11
N VAL A 197 -6.71 -14.49 -15.13
CA VAL A 197 -6.24 -14.45 -13.75
C VAL A 197 -6.16 -15.88 -13.19
N ARG A 198 -5.08 -16.17 -12.47
CA ARG A 198 -4.89 -17.44 -11.78
C ARG A 198 -5.14 -17.26 -10.29
N VAL A 199 -5.87 -18.19 -9.70
CA VAL A 199 -6.34 -18.11 -8.32
C VAL A 199 -6.00 -19.43 -7.62
N TRP A 200 -5.40 -19.34 -6.44
CA TRP A 200 -5.12 -20.49 -5.59
C TRP A 200 -5.71 -20.30 -4.19
N PRO A 201 -6.27 -21.37 -3.59
CA PRO A 201 -6.64 -21.33 -2.19
C PRO A 201 -5.38 -21.17 -1.32
N ASN A 202 -5.52 -20.47 -0.21
CA ASN A 202 -4.45 -20.26 0.76
C ASN A 202 -5.02 -20.38 2.18
N GLN A 203 -4.18 -20.82 3.13
CA GLN A 203 -4.55 -21.00 4.53
C GLN A 203 -4.27 -19.76 5.39
N VAL A 204 -3.49 -18.80 4.90
CA VAL A 204 -3.14 -17.57 5.62
C VAL A 204 -4.27 -16.56 5.48
N ARG A 205 -5.03 -16.35 6.55
CA ARG A 205 -6.14 -15.40 6.58
C ARG A 205 -5.69 -14.04 7.07
N GLY A 206 -6.16 -12.95 6.47
CA GLY A 206 -5.87 -11.57 6.90
C GLY A 206 -4.43 -11.13 6.67
N ALA A 207 -3.75 -11.70 5.67
CA ALA A 207 -2.38 -11.32 5.34
C ALA A 207 -2.32 -9.82 5.05
N LYS A 208 -1.35 -9.10 5.64
CA LYS A 208 -1.17 -7.66 5.41
C LYS A 208 -0.19 -7.37 4.27
N ALA A 209 0.57 -8.38 3.87
CA ALA A 209 1.50 -8.30 2.75
C ALA A 209 1.75 -9.70 2.17
N VAL A 210 2.17 -9.72 0.91
CA VAL A 210 2.63 -10.90 0.17
C VAL A 210 3.98 -10.57 -0.46
N ALA A 211 4.90 -11.53 -0.52
CA ALA A 211 6.20 -11.41 -1.15
C ALA A 211 6.42 -12.57 -2.12
N ILE A 212 6.96 -12.25 -3.29
CA ILE A 212 7.18 -13.20 -4.40
C ILE A 212 8.67 -13.25 -4.71
N HIS A 213 9.22 -14.46 -4.82
CA HIS A 213 10.59 -14.68 -5.28
C HIS A 213 10.67 -15.98 -6.06
N GLY A 214 10.83 -15.88 -7.38
CA GLY A 214 10.71 -17.02 -8.29
C GLY A 214 9.36 -17.72 -8.11
N GLU A 215 9.38 -19.01 -7.80
CA GLU A 215 8.18 -19.82 -7.56
C GLU A 215 7.68 -19.79 -6.10
N ARG A 216 8.34 -19.02 -5.22
CA ARG A 216 8.02 -18.98 -3.80
C ARG A 216 7.20 -17.76 -3.44
N VAL A 217 6.25 -17.99 -2.54
CA VAL A 217 5.35 -16.96 -2.00
C VAL A 217 5.44 -16.99 -0.48
N ALA A 218 5.63 -15.82 0.13
CA ALA A 218 5.48 -15.65 1.57
C ALA A 218 4.39 -14.64 1.87
N PHE A 219 3.56 -14.96 2.85
CA PHE A 219 2.63 -14.01 3.43
C PHE A 219 3.24 -13.46 4.69
N TYR A 220 3.01 -12.19 4.95
CA TYR A 220 3.15 -11.70 6.29
C TYR A 220 1.80 -11.36 6.89
N GLY A 221 1.60 -11.91 8.07
CA GLY A 221 0.75 -11.36 9.11
C GLY A 221 -0.36 -12.33 9.34
N GLY A 222 -1.56 -11.84 9.18
CA GLY A 222 -2.73 -12.66 9.36
C GLY A 222 -3.40 -12.45 10.70
N TYR A 223 -4.67 -12.81 10.69
CA TYR A 223 -5.37 -13.10 11.91
C TYR A 223 -4.65 -14.30 12.53
N GLY A 224 -4.21 -14.17 13.80
CA GLY A 224 -3.60 -15.29 14.52
C GLY A 224 -4.54 -16.50 14.57
N GLU A 225 -4.13 -17.58 15.24
CA GLU A 225 -5.05 -18.69 15.48
C GLU A 225 -6.26 -18.19 16.29
N TRP A 226 -7.37 -17.92 15.61
CA TRP A 226 -8.66 -17.85 16.26
C TRP A 226 -9.01 -19.29 16.66
N PRO A 227 -9.33 -19.59 17.94
CA PRO A 227 -9.77 -20.93 18.30
C PRO A 227 -10.96 -21.28 17.41
N ARG A 228 -10.83 -22.40 16.68
CA ARG A 228 -11.92 -22.90 15.84
C ARG A 228 -13.16 -22.97 16.73
N PRO A 229 -14.27 -22.27 16.44
CA PRO A 229 -15.52 -22.64 17.03
C PRO A 229 -15.76 -24.09 16.60
N SER A 230 -15.83 -24.99 17.57
CA SER A 230 -16.29 -26.35 17.37
C SER A 230 -17.52 -26.31 16.47
N SER A 231 -17.49 -27.09 15.40
CA SER A 231 -18.56 -27.26 14.41
C SER A 231 -19.95 -27.12 15.03
N GLY A 232 -20.65 -26.01 14.74
CA GLY A 232 -22.00 -25.79 15.27
C GLY A 232 -22.55 -24.37 15.29
N ALA A 233 -21.81 -23.33 14.92
CA ALA A 233 -22.33 -21.95 14.95
C ALA A 233 -22.52 -21.38 13.54
N ARG A 234 -23.79 -21.13 13.19
CA ARG A 234 -24.26 -20.39 12.01
C ARG A 234 -23.53 -19.05 11.90
N ALA A 235 -23.16 -18.67 10.67
CA ALA A 235 -22.58 -17.36 10.38
C ALA A 235 -23.43 -16.23 11.02
N PRO A 236 -22.82 -15.21 11.65
CA PRO A 236 -23.58 -14.05 12.09
C PRO A 236 -24.20 -13.37 10.86
N ALA A 237 -25.50 -13.12 10.95
CA ALA A 237 -26.28 -12.50 9.88
C ALA A 237 -25.74 -11.10 9.53
N ARG A 238 -25.79 -10.77 8.24
CA ARG A 238 -25.52 -9.44 7.67
C ARG A 238 -26.02 -8.31 8.58
N PRO A 239 -25.24 -7.25 8.85
CA PRO A 239 -25.82 -6.03 9.40
C PRO A 239 -26.79 -5.43 8.38
N ARG A 240 -28.00 -5.13 8.86
CA ARG A 240 -29.09 -4.53 8.07
C ARG A 240 -28.67 -3.14 7.58
N ARG A 241 -29.08 -2.81 6.36
CA ARG A 241 -29.18 -1.43 5.86
C ARG A 241 -30.02 -0.61 6.84
N CYS A 242 -29.48 0.49 7.34
CA CYS A 242 -30.26 1.57 7.94
C CYS A 242 -30.36 2.72 6.96
N SER A 243 -31.58 3.03 6.54
CA SER A 243 -31.95 4.23 5.78
C SER A 243 -32.23 5.40 6.73
N SER A 244 -31.77 6.59 6.32
CA SER A 244 -32.22 7.97 6.62
C SER A 244 -32.19 8.53 8.06
N SER A 245 -31.45 9.65 8.17
CA SER A 245 -31.28 10.71 9.21
C SER A 245 -32.59 11.33 9.77
N PRO A 246 -32.59 12.32 10.73
CA PRO A 246 -31.49 13.17 11.26
C PRO A 246 -31.47 13.49 12.78
N GLY A 247 -30.34 14.02 13.30
CA GLY A 247 -30.31 14.81 14.56
C GLY A 247 -29.05 14.73 15.46
N LEU A 248 -28.20 15.76 15.37
CA LEU A 248 -27.39 16.46 16.41
C LEU A 248 -26.72 15.74 17.63
N ARG A 249 -25.41 16.08 17.77
CA ARG A 249 -24.53 16.26 18.98
C ARG A 249 -23.83 15.05 19.62
N GLY A 250 -22.49 15.17 19.75
CA GLY A 250 -21.78 14.87 21.01
C GLY A 250 -20.61 13.88 21.00
N LEU A 251 -19.39 14.41 20.90
CA LEU A 251 -18.17 14.07 21.68
C LEU A 251 -17.62 12.62 21.81
N ALA A 252 -16.40 12.49 21.26
CA ALA A 252 -15.15 12.09 21.94
C ALA A 252 -14.73 10.61 22.12
N SER A 253 -13.53 10.34 21.54
CA SER A 253 -12.39 9.56 22.09
C SER A 253 -12.58 8.05 22.32
N SER A 254 -11.62 7.13 22.16
CA SER A 254 -10.15 7.10 22.01
C SER A 254 -9.80 5.64 21.59
N HIS A 255 -9.00 5.40 20.54
CA HIS A 255 -7.58 4.97 20.55
C HIS A 255 -7.22 3.70 21.35
N PRO A 256 -6.15 2.94 20.99
CA PRO A 256 -5.44 2.86 19.70
C PRO A 256 -5.10 1.40 19.26
N GLY A 257 -4.87 1.24 17.95
CA GLY A 257 -4.32 0.03 17.34
C GLY A 257 -2.95 0.30 16.68
N LEU A 258 -2.09 -0.71 16.72
CA LEU A 258 -0.78 -0.74 16.05
C LEU A 258 -0.83 -1.68 14.81
N ALA A 259 -0.54 -1.14 13.61
CA ALA A 259 -0.17 -1.85 12.37
C ALA A 259 1.38 -1.91 12.26
N SER A 260 2.10 -2.37 11.23
CA SER A 260 1.87 -2.86 9.85
C SER A 260 3.09 -3.72 9.42
N SER A 261 3.06 -4.35 8.23
CA SER A 261 3.84 -3.95 7.01
C SER A 261 3.94 -5.08 5.93
N GLN A 262 4.28 -4.91 4.66
CA GLN A 262 5.55 -4.43 4.16
C GLN A 262 6.69 -5.01 5.00
N SER A 263 7.84 -4.39 4.97
CA SER A 263 8.81 -4.60 5.99
C SER A 263 8.41 -3.98 7.33
N TRP A 264 8.34 -4.82 8.37
CA TRP A 264 8.05 -4.58 9.81
C TRP A 264 7.75 -3.16 10.38
N CYS A 265 6.94 -2.25 9.85
CA CYS A 265 6.75 -0.91 10.42
C CYS A 265 5.66 -0.89 11.51
N SER A 266 6.02 -0.96 12.80
CA SER A 266 5.09 -0.69 13.90
C SER A 266 4.51 0.73 13.75
N ARG A 267 3.17 0.90 13.79
CA ARG A 267 2.49 2.19 14.01
C ARG A 267 2.77 2.68 15.44
N SER A 268 4.00 3.05 15.68
CA SER A 268 4.43 3.94 16.74
C SER A 268 5.63 4.66 16.15
N GLY A 269 5.51 5.96 15.95
CA GLY A 269 6.48 6.78 15.21
C GLY A 269 7.92 6.50 15.63
N THR A 270 8.84 6.61 14.67
CA THR A 270 10.29 6.32 14.70
C THR A 270 10.79 4.97 14.14
N SER A 271 10.04 4.28 13.28
CA SER A 271 10.61 3.07 12.67
C SER A 271 11.67 3.39 11.61
N GLN A 272 12.94 3.20 11.97
CA GLN A 272 14.15 3.44 11.17
C GLN A 272 14.61 2.20 10.37
N THR A 273 13.78 1.16 10.31
CA THR A 273 14.17 -0.17 9.84
C THR A 273 13.09 -0.81 8.98
N MET A 274 13.47 -1.31 7.81
CA MET A 274 12.64 -2.19 6.99
C MET A 274 13.06 -3.65 7.21
N ARG A 275 12.14 -4.60 7.44
CA ARG A 275 12.35 -6.06 7.60
C ARG A 275 11.75 -6.93 6.47
N LYS A 276 12.52 -7.69 5.68
CA LYS A 276 11.96 -8.63 4.67
C LYS A 276 12.02 -10.07 5.18
N ALA A 277 11.08 -10.92 4.71
CA ALA A 277 11.19 -12.37 4.87
C ALA A 277 12.24 -12.91 3.90
N SER A 278 13.25 -13.60 4.41
CA SER A 278 14.16 -14.40 3.58
C SER A 278 13.40 -15.64 3.12
N ILE A 279 13.25 -15.82 1.80
CA ILE A 279 12.58 -16.95 1.15
C ILE A 279 13.55 -17.65 0.21
#